data_AF-A0A2I1FTH0-F1
#
_entry.id   AF-A0A2I1FTH0-F1
#
_cell.length_a   1.000
_cell.length_b   1.000
_cell.length_c   1.000
_cell.angle_alpha   90.00
_cell.angle_beta   90.00
_cell.angle_gamma   90.00
#
_symmetry.space_group_name_H-M   'P 1'
#
loop_
_entity.id
_entity.type
_entity.pdbx_description
1 polymer ?
#
loop_
_entity_poly.entity_id
_entity_poly.type
_entity_poly.pdbx_seq_one_letter_code
_entity_poly.pdbx_strand_id
1 'polypeptide(L)'
;MSKNRAVKRKAYELQGNYRVFSLYENASIDMNPCKSPANKTIHFVGDTCDNCDGMVNNLTLDAELLSENSDKTRKAISNKKKGIVKVPRPPNAFIIYRREKKAKHNDVFCKRTEADISKEVGKMWQNEPEDIKDMYYRLAEHAKKKHLEKYSGYRYQPEREYNNNDDDIIGKIYPYQFESFISWFGIFLIFLGIWLRWYAMKINKFFTRILRIGEEFIVTEGPYRYIRHPGYLGQLLIWIGFGLSSGNYLVALIIFIAIILTYLYRIRKEEVVLLRTFGVDYLEYSTRVSKLIPYIY
;
A
#
# COMPACT_ATOMS: atom_id res chain seq x y z
N MET A 1 -7.21 24.30 -26.08
CA MET A 1 -7.36 23.00 -26.77
C MET A 1 -6.18 22.78 -27.71
N SER A 2 -5.22 21.92 -27.35
CA SER A 2 -4.24 21.36 -28.30
C SER A 2 -4.05 19.89 -27.94
N LYS A 3 -4.50 19.02 -28.83
CA LYS A 3 -4.58 17.56 -28.63
C LYS A 3 -3.16 16.97 -28.58
N ASN A 4 -2.85 16.26 -27.50
CA ASN A 4 -1.74 15.30 -27.45
C ASN A 4 -1.94 14.25 -28.55
N ARG A 5 -1.23 14.38 -29.66
CA ARG A 5 -1.22 13.38 -30.73
C ARG A 5 -0.29 12.25 -30.29
N ALA A 6 -0.87 11.16 -29.82
CA ALA A 6 -0.16 9.92 -29.53
C ALA A 6 0.59 9.48 -30.80
N VAL A 7 1.93 9.51 -30.76
CA VAL A 7 2.79 9.00 -31.83
C VAL A 7 2.63 7.47 -31.84
N LYS A 8 1.81 6.95 -32.76
CA LYS A 8 1.68 5.51 -32.99
C LYS A 8 3.02 4.96 -33.49
N ARG A 9 3.68 4.13 -32.68
CA ARG A 9 4.93 3.42 -33.05
C ARG A 9 4.56 2.13 -33.79
N LYS A 10 4.95 1.99 -35.05
CA LYS A 10 4.86 0.71 -35.77
C LYS A 10 5.97 -0.21 -35.24
N ALA A 11 5.61 -1.39 -34.74
CA ALA A 11 6.56 -2.45 -34.41
C ALA A 11 6.93 -3.15 -35.72
N TYR A 12 8.19 -3.10 -36.14
CA TYR A 12 8.69 -3.88 -37.25
C TYR A 12 9.65 -4.95 -36.74
N GLU A 13 9.30 -6.18 -37.11
CA GLU A 13 10.01 -7.46 -36.97
C GLU A 13 10.28 -8.04 -35.57
N LEU A 14 10.00 -9.35 -35.50
CA LEU A 14 10.36 -10.26 -34.43
C LEU A 14 11.79 -10.75 -34.68
N GLN A 15 12.72 -10.39 -33.80
CA GLN A 15 14.02 -11.04 -33.74
C GLN A 15 13.96 -12.08 -32.61
N GLY A 16 13.55 -13.30 -32.95
CA GLY A 16 13.22 -14.34 -31.97
C GLY A 16 11.98 -13.98 -31.14
N ASN A 17 12.04 -14.15 -29.81
CA ASN A 17 10.91 -13.90 -28.90
C ASN A 17 10.71 -12.42 -28.48
N TYR A 18 11.43 -11.47 -29.08
CA TYR A 18 11.38 -10.07 -28.69
C TYR A 18 11.04 -9.15 -29.86
N ARG A 19 10.31 -8.07 -29.59
CA ARG A 19 10.03 -6.98 -30.55
C ARG A 19 11.07 -5.87 -30.37
N VAL A 20 11.75 -5.51 -31.45
CA VAL A 20 12.76 -4.45 -31.45
C VAL A 20 12.12 -3.16 -31.99
N PHE A 21 12.47 -2.01 -31.41
CA PHE A 21 12.06 -0.69 -31.90
C PHE A 21 13.30 0.09 -32.31
N SER A 22 13.52 0.29 -33.61
CA SER A 22 14.54 1.22 -34.10
C SER A 22 13.99 2.65 -34.07
N LEU A 23 14.81 3.58 -33.60
CA LEU A 23 14.47 5.01 -33.48
C LEU A 23 14.83 5.84 -34.72
N TYR A 24 15.46 5.26 -35.74
CA TYR A 24 15.90 6.01 -36.92
C TYR A 24 15.81 5.16 -38.19
N GLU A 25 15.14 5.69 -39.21
CA GLU A 25 14.77 4.96 -40.42
C GLU A 25 15.92 4.81 -41.43
N ASN A 26 17.11 5.36 -41.18
CA ASN A 26 18.28 5.26 -42.09
C ASN A 26 19.62 5.44 -41.35
N ALA A 27 19.95 4.58 -40.39
CA ALA A 27 21.33 4.47 -39.89
C ALA A 27 21.91 3.14 -40.37
N SER A 28 22.87 3.20 -41.29
CA SER A 28 23.70 2.06 -41.65
C SER A 28 24.33 1.51 -40.37
N ILE A 29 23.96 0.28 -40.02
CA ILE A 29 24.48 -0.42 -38.85
C ILE A 29 25.94 -0.76 -39.16
N ASP A 30 26.87 -0.02 -38.53
CA ASP A 30 28.27 -0.41 -38.47
C ASP A 30 28.36 -1.79 -37.81
N MET A 31 28.74 -2.81 -38.59
CA MET A 31 28.62 -4.24 -38.23
C MET A 31 29.67 -4.73 -37.24
N ASN A 32 30.47 -3.87 -36.61
CA ASN A 32 31.44 -4.29 -35.59
C ASN A 32 31.20 -3.65 -34.21
N PRO A 33 30.19 -4.11 -33.45
CA PRO A 33 29.90 -3.63 -32.10
C PRO A 33 30.90 -4.10 -31.02
N CYS A 34 31.89 -4.94 -31.37
CA CYS A 34 32.73 -5.65 -30.40
C CYS A 34 34.23 -5.27 -30.51
N LYS A 35 34.59 -3.98 -30.59
CA LYS A 35 35.98 -3.54 -30.35
C LYS A 35 36.26 -3.52 -28.83
N SER A 36 37.27 -4.26 -28.39
CA SER A 36 37.73 -4.25 -26.99
C SER A 36 38.56 -2.98 -26.72
N PRO A 37 38.38 -2.28 -25.58
CA PRO A 37 39.26 -1.18 -25.21
C PRO A 37 40.68 -1.70 -24.95
N ALA A 38 41.69 -0.99 -25.45
CA ALA A 38 43.09 -1.34 -25.25
C ALA A 38 43.47 -1.25 -23.75
N ASN A 39 44.18 -2.26 -23.25
CA ASN A 39 44.70 -2.30 -21.88
C ASN A 39 45.52 -1.03 -21.59
N LYS A 40 45.21 -0.35 -20.48
CA LYS A 40 46.02 0.75 -19.95
C LYS A 40 46.41 0.42 -18.51
N THR A 41 47.69 0.53 -18.22
CA THR A 41 48.28 0.32 -16.89
C THR A 41 48.50 1.66 -16.21
N ILE A 42 48.12 1.82 -14.93
CA ILE A 42 48.44 3.00 -14.12
C ILE A 42 48.77 2.58 -12.68
N HIS A 43 49.82 3.21 -12.12
CA HIS A 43 50.30 3.10 -10.75
C HIS A 43 49.52 4.02 -9.79
N PHE A 44 49.24 3.54 -8.57
CA PHE A 44 48.74 4.38 -7.49
C PHE A 44 49.91 5.00 -6.73
N VAL A 45 49.87 6.31 -6.50
CA VAL A 45 50.74 6.99 -5.52
C VAL A 45 49.85 7.42 -4.37
N GLY A 46 50.00 6.79 -3.21
CA GLY A 46 49.39 7.24 -1.96
C GLY A 46 48.76 6.15 -1.08
N ASP A 47 49.55 5.73 -0.10
CA ASP A 47 49.24 5.15 1.22
C ASP A 47 48.68 3.72 1.35
N THR A 48 49.65 2.83 1.58
CA THR A 48 49.64 1.65 2.44
C THR A 48 48.61 0.56 2.12
N CYS A 49 48.92 -0.24 1.11
CA CYS A 49 48.83 -1.68 1.30
C CYS A 49 49.93 -2.42 0.55
N ASP A 50 50.86 -3.02 1.30
CA ASP A 50 52.04 -3.70 0.75
C ASP A 50 51.72 -4.96 -0.09
N ASN A 51 50.45 -5.25 -0.34
CA ASN A 51 50.02 -6.46 -1.07
C ASN A 51 48.85 -6.27 -2.06
N CYS A 52 48.29 -5.06 -2.24
CA CYS A 52 47.20 -4.86 -3.22
C CYS A 52 47.65 -4.28 -4.57
N ASP A 53 48.87 -3.73 -4.67
CA ASP A 53 49.39 -3.17 -5.92
C ASP A 53 49.38 -4.20 -7.06
N GLY A 54 49.57 -5.48 -6.77
CA GLY A 54 49.53 -6.55 -7.79
C GLY A 54 48.14 -6.85 -8.37
N MET A 55 47.05 -6.66 -7.61
CA MET A 55 45.69 -7.02 -8.03
C MET A 55 44.99 -5.92 -8.82
N VAL A 56 45.23 -4.64 -8.47
CA VAL A 56 44.61 -3.50 -9.17
C VAL A 56 45.21 -3.29 -10.57
N ASN A 57 46.44 -3.74 -10.79
CA ASN A 57 47.17 -3.63 -12.06
C ASN A 57 46.65 -4.54 -13.20
N ASN A 58 45.58 -5.34 -12.98
CA ASN A 58 45.03 -6.27 -13.97
C ASN A 58 43.55 -5.97 -14.33
N LEU A 59 43.10 -4.74 -14.06
CA LEU A 59 41.79 -4.26 -14.49
C LEU A 59 41.82 -3.83 -15.97
N THR A 60 40.78 -4.20 -16.70
CA THR A 60 40.57 -3.88 -18.12
C THR A 60 40.20 -2.40 -18.29
N LEU A 61 39.45 -1.86 -17.33
CA LEU A 61 39.12 -0.44 -17.24
C LEU A 61 39.89 0.22 -16.10
N ASP A 62 40.23 1.49 -16.30
CA ASP A 62 40.82 2.33 -15.28
C ASP A 62 39.95 2.38 -14.01
N ALA A 63 40.56 2.22 -12.85
CA ALA A 63 39.89 2.18 -11.56
C ALA A 63 39.16 3.50 -11.26
N GLU A 64 39.74 4.62 -11.68
CA GLU A 64 39.09 5.92 -11.54
C GLU A 64 37.82 5.99 -12.40
N LEU A 65 37.89 5.56 -13.67
CA LEU A 65 36.73 5.47 -14.56
C LEU A 65 35.64 4.53 -14.03
N LEU A 66 36.02 3.42 -13.39
CA LEU A 66 35.10 2.47 -12.78
C LEU A 66 34.38 3.04 -11.55
N SER A 67 35.08 3.89 -10.78
CA SER A 67 34.55 4.56 -9.59
C SER A 67 33.55 5.68 -9.90
N GLU A 68 33.56 6.21 -11.13
CA GLU A 68 32.68 7.31 -11.55
C GLU A 68 31.36 6.86 -12.16
N ASN A 69 30.30 7.67 -12.01
CA ASN A 69 29.02 7.40 -12.64
C ASN A 69 29.04 7.64 -14.15
N SER A 70 28.27 6.85 -14.91
CA SER A 70 28.19 7.01 -16.38
C SER A 70 27.18 8.08 -16.79
N ASP A 71 27.68 9.11 -17.46
CA ASP A 71 26.85 10.18 -18.06
C ASP A 71 26.19 9.77 -19.39
N LYS A 72 26.53 8.59 -19.91
CA LYS A 72 26.00 8.06 -21.19
C LYS A 72 24.71 7.25 -21.03
N THR A 73 24.21 7.08 -19.80
CA THR A 73 22.98 6.29 -19.58
C THR A 73 21.75 7.03 -20.12
N ARG A 74 20.74 6.27 -20.59
CA ARG A 74 19.46 6.84 -21.08
C ARG A 74 18.82 7.81 -20.06
N LYS A 75 18.90 7.49 -18.76
CA LYS A 75 18.32 8.33 -17.69
C LYS A 75 19.14 9.61 -17.48
N ALA A 76 20.48 9.54 -17.50
CA ALA A 76 21.35 10.71 -17.44
C ALA A 76 21.11 11.66 -18.63
N ILE A 77 21.07 11.13 -19.85
CA ILE A 77 20.80 11.91 -21.08
C ILE A 77 19.41 12.57 -21.00
N SER A 78 18.38 11.82 -20.57
CA SER A 78 17.02 12.34 -20.41
C SER A 78 16.92 13.46 -19.38
N ASN A 79 17.55 13.29 -18.21
CA ASN A 79 17.59 14.30 -17.15
C ASN A 79 18.29 15.57 -17.64
N LYS A 80 19.43 15.43 -18.33
CA LYS A 80 20.17 16.54 -18.95
C LYS A 80 19.30 17.30 -19.95
N LYS A 81 18.56 16.60 -20.82
CA LYS A 81 17.64 17.22 -21.79
C LYS A 81 16.48 17.97 -21.11
N LYS A 82 16.01 17.49 -19.96
CA LYS A 82 14.92 18.12 -19.18
C LYS A 82 15.40 19.22 -18.23
N GLY A 83 16.71 19.48 -18.14
CA GLY A 83 17.28 20.39 -17.15
C GLY A 83 17.14 19.93 -15.71
N ILE A 84 16.86 18.63 -15.48
CA ILE A 84 16.68 18.08 -14.13
C ILE A 84 18.05 17.78 -13.54
N VAL A 85 18.44 18.55 -12.52
CA VAL A 85 19.66 18.31 -11.74
C VAL A 85 19.39 17.26 -10.67
N LYS A 86 19.54 15.97 -11.05
CA LYS A 86 19.42 14.82 -10.14
C LYS A 86 20.78 14.17 -9.95
N VAL A 87 21.32 14.23 -8.74
CA VAL A 87 22.59 13.60 -8.37
C VAL A 87 22.44 12.06 -8.43
N PRO A 88 23.26 11.34 -9.21
CA PRO A 88 23.21 9.88 -9.29
C PRO A 88 23.72 9.23 -8.00
N ARG A 89 23.38 7.96 -7.78
CA ARG A 89 23.91 7.20 -6.62
C ARG A 89 25.37 6.85 -6.88
N PRO A 90 26.27 6.88 -5.88
CA PRO A 90 27.61 6.32 -6.08
C PRO A 90 27.52 4.83 -6.44
N PRO A 91 28.37 4.33 -7.36
CA PRO A 91 28.36 2.92 -7.73
C PRO A 91 28.78 2.05 -6.54
N ASN A 92 28.05 0.95 -6.33
CA ASN A 92 28.44 -0.06 -5.34
C ASN A 92 29.41 -1.08 -5.95
N ALA A 93 29.99 -1.95 -5.12
CA ALA A 93 30.98 -2.96 -5.52
C ALA A 93 30.51 -3.82 -6.71
N PHE A 94 29.25 -4.28 -6.67
CA PHE A 94 28.67 -5.08 -7.76
C PHE A 94 28.53 -4.30 -9.07
N ILE A 95 28.16 -3.01 -9.02
CA ILE A 95 28.06 -2.18 -10.23
C ILE A 95 29.44 -1.95 -10.85
N ILE A 96 30.47 -1.73 -10.03
CA ILE A 96 31.88 -1.62 -10.45
C ILE A 96 32.32 -2.94 -11.10
N TYR A 97 32.13 -4.06 -10.41
CA TYR A 97 32.41 -5.41 -10.91
C TYR A 97 31.73 -5.71 -12.25
N ARG A 98 30.44 -5.39 -12.37
CA ARG A 98 29.66 -5.62 -13.59
C ARG A 98 30.19 -4.83 -14.77
N ARG A 99 30.60 -3.57 -14.56
CA ARG A 99 31.19 -2.75 -15.62
C ARG A 99 32.50 -3.35 -16.10
N GLU A 100 33.34 -3.79 -15.17
CA GLU A 100 34.61 -4.43 -15.47
C GLU A 100 34.41 -5.75 -16.23
N LYS A 101 33.59 -6.68 -15.73
CA LYS A 101 33.35 -7.96 -16.41
C LYS A 101 32.66 -7.80 -17.76
N LYS A 102 31.80 -6.78 -17.91
CA LYS A 102 31.18 -6.43 -19.21
C LYS A 102 32.21 -5.93 -20.21
N ALA A 103 33.19 -5.13 -19.77
CA ALA A 103 34.27 -4.67 -20.63
C ALA A 103 35.22 -5.82 -21.01
N LYS A 104 35.57 -6.66 -20.03
CA LYS A 104 36.47 -7.82 -20.22
C LYS A 104 35.91 -8.87 -21.19
N HIS A 105 34.60 -9.11 -21.17
CA HIS A 105 33.92 -10.07 -22.05
C HIS A 105 32.95 -9.37 -23.01
N ASN A 106 33.36 -8.22 -23.55
CA ASN A 106 32.51 -7.43 -24.45
C ASN A 106 32.17 -8.22 -25.73
N ASP A 107 33.06 -9.08 -26.19
CA ASP A 107 32.87 -10.03 -27.29
C ASP A 107 31.67 -10.98 -27.07
N VAL A 108 31.50 -11.49 -25.84
CA VAL A 108 30.40 -12.38 -25.46
C VAL A 108 29.13 -11.59 -25.15
N PHE A 109 29.27 -10.45 -24.48
CA PHE A 109 28.15 -9.66 -23.99
C PHE A 109 27.57 -8.67 -25.01
N CYS A 110 28.28 -8.34 -26.11
CA CYS A 110 27.84 -7.33 -27.08
C CYS A 110 26.47 -7.62 -27.71
N LYS A 111 26.02 -8.89 -27.73
CA LYS A 111 24.72 -9.31 -28.29
C LYS A 111 23.64 -9.61 -27.25
N ARG A 112 23.93 -9.48 -25.94
CA ARG A 112 22.99 -9.82 -24.86
C ARG A 112 22.27 -8.59 -24.31
N THR A 113 21.10 -8.80 -23.70
CA THR A 113 20.36 -7.72 -23.04
C THR A 113 21.03 -7.31 -21.72
N GLU A 114 20.83 -6.07 -21.27
CA GLU A 114 21.38 -5.60 -19.98
C GLU A 114 20.88 -6.43 -18.79
N ALA A 115 19.65 -6.97 -18.88
CA ALA A 115 19.06 -7.82 -17.85
C ALA A 115 19.76 -9.19 -17.78
N ASP A 116 20.00 -9.81 -18.94
CA ASP A 116 20.68 -11.11 -19.01
C ASP A 116 22.14 -11.02 -18.59
N ILE A 117 22.83 -9.94 -19.00
CA ILE A 117 24.20 -9.64 -18.52
C ILE A 117 24.20 -9.53 -16.99
N SER A 118 23.22 -8.84 -16.39
CA SER A 118 23.15 -8.67 -14.93
C SER A 118 22.92 -9.99 -14.19
N LYS A 119 22.08 -10.88 -14.75
CA LYS A 119 21.87 -12.23 -14.19
C LYS A 119 23.15 -13.06 -14.23
N GLU A 120 23.84 -13.05 -15.37
CA GLU A 120 25.06 -13.83 -15.58
C GLU A 120 26.20 -13.34 -14.68
N VAL A 121 26.45 -12.02 -14.66
CA VAL A 121 27.45 -11.40 -13.78
C VAL A 121 27.08 -11.60 -12.31
N GLY A 122 25.79 -11.64 -11.97
CA GLY A 122 25.31 -11.98 -10.63
C GLY A 122 25.80 -13.35 -10.15
N LYS A 123 25.73 -14.37 -11.02
CA LYS A 123 26.27 -15.71 -10.74
C LYS A 123 27.79 -15.69 -10.60
N MET A 124 28.48 -14.97 -11.49
CA MET A 124 29.93 -14.81 -11.41
C MET A 124 30.34 -14.16 -10.08
N TRP A 125 29.64 -13.11 -9.65
CA TRP A 125 29.91 -12.44 -8.38
C TRP A 125 29.75 -13.38 -7.19
N GLN A 126 28.74 -14.25 -7.17
CA GLN A 126 28.55 -15.20 -6.07
C GLN A 126 29.74 -16.16 -5.94
N ASN A 127 30.25 -16.65 -7.07
CA ASN A 127 31.32 -17.64 -7.13
C ASN A 127 32.74 -17.05 -7.07
N GLU A 128 32.90 -15.73 -7.10
CA GLU A 128 34.21 -15.06 -7.05
C GLU A 128 34.84 -15.23 -5.66
N PRO A 129 36.17 -15.43 -5.55
CA PRO A 129 36.87 -15.49 -4.26
C PRO A 129 36.74 -14.17 -3.48
N GLU A 130 36.82 -14.28 -2.15
CA GLU A 130 36.57 -13.14 -1.26
C GLU A 130 37.60 -12.02 -1.43
N ASP A 131 38.87 -12.36 -1.69
CA ASP A 131 39.94 -11.38 -1.92
C ASP A 131 39.63 -10.47 -3.12
N ILE A 132 39.02 -11.03 -4.17
CA ILE A 132 38.61 -10.25 -5.34
C ILE A 132 37.41 -9.38 -5.00
N LYS A 133 36.44 -9.89 -4.23
CA LYS A 133 35.29 -9.10 -3.78
C LYS A 133 35.73 -7.93 -2.90
N ASP A 134 36.69 -8.14 -2.00
CA ASP A 134 37.27 -7.12 -1.12
C ASP A 134 37.83 -5.95 -1.93
N MET A 135 38.57 -6.24 -3.01
CA MET A 135 39.06 -5.20 -3.92
C MET A 135 37.91 -4.32 -4.48
N TYR A 136 36.81 -4.92 -4.93
CA TYR A 136 35.66 -4.15 -5.44
C TYR A 136 34.91 -3.40 -4.33
N TYR A 137 34.90 -3.92 -3.10
CA TYR A 137 34.37 -3.20 -1.94
C TYR A 137 35.18 -1.95 -1.65
N ARG A 138 36.52 -2.05 -1.63
CA ARG A 138 37.41 -0.88 -1.45
C ARG A 138 37.23 0.15 -2.56
N LEU A 139 37.10 -0.28 -3.81
CA LEU A 139 36.79 0.63 -4.93
C LEU A 139 35.45 1.35 -4.75
N ALA A 140 34.44 0.65 -4.22
CA ALA A 140 33.14 1.26 -3.94
C ALA A 140 33.19 2.25 -2.76
N GLU A 141 34.01 1.97 -1.75
CA GLU A 141 34.27 2.92 -0.66
C GLU A 141 34.98 4.18 -1.15
N HIS A 142 36.00 4.03 -2.00
CA HIS A 142 36.67 5.14 -2.65
C HIS A 142 35.70 5.98 -3.49
N ALA A 143 34.86 5.31 -4.31
CA ALA A 143 33.81 5.96 -5.10
C ALA A 143 32.82 6.74 -4.22
N LYS A 144 32.43 6.17 -3.08
CA LYS A 144 31.53 6.80 -2.10
C LYS A 144 32.17 8.02 -1.45
N LYS A 145 33.46 7.95 -1.09
CA LYS A 145 34.22 9.07 -0.52
C LYS A 145 34.34 10.23 -1.51
N LYS A 146 34.79 9.97 -2.75
CA LYS A 146 34.87 10.97 -3.83
C LYS A 146 33.50 11.59 -4.14
N HIS A 147 32.44 10.77 -4.10
CA HIS A 147 31.07 11.26 -4.27
C HIS A 147 30.62 12.17 -3.13
N LEU A 148 31.00 11.87 -1.89
CA LEU A 148 30.67 12.69 -0.72
C LEU A 148 31.40 14.04 -0.75
N GLU A 149 32.68 14.04 -1.16
CA GLU A 149 33.47 15.26 -1.38
C GLU A 149 32.85 16.15 -2.46
N LYS A 150 32.41 15.54 -3.58
CA LYS A 150 31.76 16.27 -4.69
C LYS A 150 30.34 16.75 -4.35
N TYR A 151 29.63 16.02 -3.50
CA TYR A 151 28.23 16.28 -3.15
C TYR A 151 28.02 16.25 -1.63
N SER A 152 28.57 17.25 -0.93
CA SER A 152 28.42 17.46 0.51
C SER A 152 26.95 17.76 0.86
N GLY A 153 26.17 16.73 1.19
CA GLY A 153 24.73 16.84 1.45
C GLY A 153 23.86 15.83 0.69
N TYR A 154 24.47 15.00 -0.17
CA TYR A 154 23.74 13.93 -0.83
C TYR A 154 23.20 12.91 0.18
N ARG A 155 21.88 12.68 0.15
CA ARG A 155 21.20 11.61 0.89
C ARG A 155 20.39 10.75 -0.04
N TYR A 156 20.55 9.44 0.07
CA TYR A 156 19.77 8.51 -0.74
C TYR A 156 18.28 8.56 -0.37
N GLN A 157 17.43 8.84 -1.35
CA GLN A 157 15.97 8.77 -1.23
C GLN A 157 15.43 7.78 -2.28
N PRO A 158 14.86 6.64 -1.87
CA PRO A 158 14.23 5.72 -2.80
C PRO A 158 12.97 6.36 -3.38
N GLU A 159 12.93 6.49 -4.70
CA GLU A 159 11.73 6.91 -5.43
C GLU A 159 10.76 5.72 -5.44
N ARG A 160 9.62 5.83 -4.75
CA ARG A 160 8.52 4.89 -4.91
C ARG A 160 7.78 5.30 -6.18
N GLU A 161 7.79 4.46 -7.20
CA GLU A 161 6.88 4.64 -8.33
C GLU A 161 5.47 4.37 -7.82
N TYR A 162 4.68 5.43 -7.66
CA TYR A 162 3.26 5.32 -7.41
C TYR A 162 2.59 5.08 -8.76
N ASN A 163 2.03 3.88 -8.98
CA ASN A 163 1.29 3.59 -10.19
C ASN A 163 -0.06 4.30 -10.11
N ASN A 164 -0.31 5.29 -10.97
CA ASN A 164 -1.62 5.95 -11.08
C ASN A 164 -2.78 4.96 -11.39
N ASN A 165 -2.47 3.74 -11.85
CA ASN A 165 -3.46 2.67 -12.02
C ASN A 165 -3.94 2.09 -10.69
N ASP A 166 -3.14 2.18 -9.63
CA ASP A 166 -3.49 1.65 -8.30
C ASP A 166 -4.58 2.52 -7.66
N ASP A 167 -4.61 3.83 -7.92
CA ASP A 167 -5.73 4.71 -7.52
C ASP A 167 -7.06 4.27 -8.15
N ASP A 168 -7.02 3.96 -9.45
CA ASP A 168 -8.19 3.58 -10.23
C ASP A 168 -8.68 2.17 -9.86
N ILE A 169 -7.75 1.28 -9.46
CA ILE A 169 -8.07 -0.07 -8.95
C ILE A 169 -8.57 0.01 -7.50
N ILE A 170 -7.96 0.79 -6.62
CA ILE A 170 -8.41 0.96 -5.22
C ILE A 170 -9.80 1.62 -5.19
N GLY A 171 -10.03 2.64 -6.03
CA GLY A 171 -11.35 3.25 -6.22
C GLY A 171 -12.40 2.28 -6.79
N LYS A 172 -11.99 1.28 -7.57
CA LYS A 172 -12.87 0.21 -8.10
C LYS A 172 -13.10 -0.94 -7.13
N ILE A 173 -12.14 -1.28 -6.27
CA ILE A 173 -12.24 -2.39 -5.31
C ILE A 173 -13.11 -2.00 -4.11
N TYR A 174 -13.10 -0.74 -3.69
CA TYR A 174 -13.99 -0.22 -2.65
C TYR A 174 -14.69 1.06 -3.11
N PRO A 175 -15.73 0.99 -3.95
CA PRO A 175 -16.54 2.15 -4.31
C PRO A 175 -17.52 2.44 -3.17
N TYR A 176 -17.02 2.67 -1.96
CA TYR A 176 -17.87 3.05 -0.84
C TYR A 176 -18.15 4.56 -0.91
N GLN A 177 -19.11 4.90 -1.76
CA GLN A 177 -19.54 6.28 -1.98
C GLN A 177 -20.50 6.67 -0.86
N PHE A 178 -19.96 7.27 0.20
CA PHE A 178 -20.71 7.81 1.35
C PHE A 178 -21.70 8.94 0.97
N GLU A 179 -21.70 9.35 -0.30
CA GLU A 179 -22.52 10.42 -0.89
C GLU A 179 -24.00 10.04 -1.10
N SER A 180 -24.38 8.78 -0.88
CA SER A 180 -25.77 8.35 -1.11
C SER A 180 -26.71 8.91 -0.04
N PHE A 181 -27.86 9.45 -0.45
CA PHE A 181 -28.94 9.88 0.46
C PHE A 181 -29.32 8.79 1.49
N ILE A 182 -29.26 7.52 1.07
CA ILE A 182 -29.51 6.34 1.91
C ILE A 182 -28.52 6.26 3.08
N SER A 183 -27.25 6.59 2.85
CA SER A 183 -26.21 6.55 3.88
C SER A 183 -26.43 7.62 4.95
N TRP A 184 -26.82 8.84 4.52
CA TRP A 184 -27.20 9.93 5.43
C TRP A 184 -28.46 9.63 6.22
N PHE A 185 -29.47 9.01 5.58
CA PHE A 185 -30.65 8.53 6.28
C PHE A 185 -30.31 7.45 7.31
N GLY A 186 -29.38 6.53 6.98
CA GLY A 186 -28.86 5.54 7.92
C GLY A 186 -28.19 6.18 9.15
N ILE A 187 -27.37 7.22 8.95
CA ILE A 187 -26.73 7.98 10.04
C ILE A 187 -27.79 8.67 10.92
N PHE A 188 -28.79 9.29 10.30
CA PHE A 188 -29.91 9.89 11.02
C PHE A 188 -30.63 8.88 11.91
N LEU A 189 -30.91 7.67 11.38
CA LEU A 189 -31.54 6.59 12.16
C LEU A 189 -30.66 6.12 13.33
N ILE A 190 -29.33 6.10 13.17
CA ILE A 190 -28.40 5.77 14.27
C ILE A 190 -28.53 6.81 15.38
N PHE A 191 -28.48 8.11 15.06
CA PHE A 191 -28.62 9.16 16.06
C PHE A 191 -29.99 9.13 16.74
N LEU A 192 -31.07 8.92 15.97
CA LEU A 192 -32.41 8.76 16.52
C LEU A 192 -32.52 7.56 17.46
N GLY A 193 -31.91 6.42 17.09
CA GLY A 193 -31.88 5.22 17.92
C GLY A 193 -31.07 5.40 19.20
N ILE A 194 -29.92 6.08 19.14
CA ILE A 194 -29.11 6.44 20.31
C ILE A 194 -29.91 7.36 21.23
N TRP A 195 -30.57 8.38 20.68
CA TRP A 195 -31.39 9.32 21.43
C TRP A 195 -32.56 8.62 22.12
N LEU A 196 -33.29 7.75 21.42
CA LEU A 196 -34.41 7.00 21.99
C LEU A 196 -33.94 6.07 23.12
N ARG A 197 -32.80 5.40 22.93
CA ARG A 197 -32.20 4.55 23.96
C ARG A 197 -31.75 5.36 25.17
N TRP A 198 -31.10 6.51 24.95
CA TRP A 198 -30.70 7.42 26.03
C TRP A 198 -31.92 7.96 26.79
N TYR A 199 -32.97 8.36 26.09
CA TYR A 199 -34.21 8.85 26.69
C TYR A 199 -34.90 7.78 27.53
N ALA A 200 -34.96 6.54 27.02
CA ALA A 200 -35.46 5.39 27.78
C ALA A 200 -34.64 5.13 29.06
N MET A 201 -33.31 5.17 28.98
CA MET A 201 -32.41 5.01 30.13
C MET A 201 -32.52 6.16 31.15
N LYS A 202 -32.77 7.38 30.67
CA LYS A 202 -32.92 8.57 31.53
C LYS A 202 -34.18 8.49 32.38
N ILE A 203 -35.29 8.03 31.80
CA ILE A 203 -36.58 7.91 32.50
C ILE A 203 -36.58 6.65 33.36
N ASN A 204 -36.16 5.52 32.80
CA ASN A 204 -36.05 4.28 33.56
C ASN A 204 -34.64 4.15 34.15
N LYS A 205 -34.42 4.76 35.32
CA LYS A 205 -33.15 4.64 36.07
C LYS A 205 -32.79 3.19 36.44
N PHE A 206 -33.74 2.26 36.38
CA PHE A 206 -33.56 0.82 36.63
C PHE A 206 -33.10 0.03 35.39
N PHE A 207 -32.87 0.69 34.26
CA PHE A 207 -32.42 0.05 33.02
C PHE A 207 -31.04 -0.64 33.16
N THR A 208 -30.22 -0.21 34.12
CA THR A 208 -28.90 -0.78 34.41
C THR A 208 -28.97 -1.72 35.60
N ARG A 209 -28.88 -3.02 35.31
CA ARG A 209 -28.96 -4.15 36.23
C ARG A 209 -27.97 -4.03 37.42
N ILE A 210 -28.47 -3.59 38.57
CA ILE A 210 -28.05 -4.06 39.91
C ILE A 210 -29.33 -4.10 40.75
N LEU A 211 -29.76 -5.31 41.15
CA LEU A 211 -30.86 -5.51 42.10
C LEU A 211 -30.65 -4.58 43.30
N ARG A 212 -31.59 -3.67 43.54
CA ARG A 212 -31.64 -2.88 44.77
C ARG A 212 -33.01 -3.08 45.42
N ILE A 213 -32.95 -3.61 46.63
CA ILE A 213 -34.06 -3.81 47.56
C ILE A 213 -34.65 -2.43 47.88
N GLY A 214 -35.78 -2.12 47.25
CA GLY A 214 -36.58 -0.91 47.42
C GLY A 214 -37.86 -1.08 46.62
N GLU A 215 -38.93 -0.33 46.94
CA GLU A 215 -40.22 -0.40 46.25
C GLU A 215 -40.02 -0.16 44.74
N GLU A 216 -39.97 -1.24 43.97
CA GLU A 216 -39.85 -1.18 42.53
C GLU A 216 -41.24 -0.79 41.99
N PHE A 217 -41.31 0.29 41.20
CA PHE A 217 -42.52 0.69 40.50
C PHE A 217 -42.32 0.56 39.01
N ILE A 218 -43.38 0.20 38.29
CA ILE A 218 -43.36 0.13 36.83
C ILE A 218 -43.34 1.56 36.28
N VAL A 219 -42.27 1.91 35.57
CA VAL A 219 -42.16 3.19 34.88
C VAL A 219 -43.08 3.18 33.66
N THR A 220 -44.17 3.94 33.73
CA THR A 220 -45.15 4.08 32.64
C THR A 220 -45.04 5.43 31.91
N GLU A 221 -44.06 6.26 32.29
CA GLU A 221 -43.88 7.61 31.76
C GLU A 221 -43.00 7.68 30.49
N GLY A 222 -43.20 8.73 29.71
CA GLY A 222 -42.44 9.00 28.48
C GLY A 222 -42.62 7.91 27.40
N PRO A 223 -41.53 7.32 26.86
CA PRO A 223 -41.63 6.37 25.76
C PRO A 223 -42.28 5.04 26.19
N TYR A 224 -42.25 4.74 27.50
CA TYR A 224 -42.89 3.58 28.10
C TYR A 224 -44.42 3.64 28.06
N ARG A 225 -45.02 4.80 27.78
CA ARG A 225 -46.48 4.93 27.58
C ARG A 225 -46.95 4.27 26.28
N TYR A 226 -46.08 4.20 25.28
CA TYR A 226 -46.42 3.70 23.95
C TYR A 226 -45.81 2.33 23.65
N ILE A 227 -44.63 2.05 24.21
CA ILE A 227 -43.87 0.83 23.94
C ILE A 227 -43.26 0.31 25.24
N ARG A 228 -43.41 -0.98 25.54
CA ARG A 228 -42.82 -1.60 26.76
C ARG A 228 -41.29 -1.59 26.77
N HIS A 229 -40.70 -1.73 25.58
CA HIS A 229 -39.25 -1.93 25.39
C HIS A 229 -38.62 -0.87 24.46
N PRO A 230 -38.71 0.43 24.78
CA PRO A 230 -38.25 1.50 23.89
C PRO A 230 -36.73 1.50 23.69
N GLY A 231 -35.96 1.01 24.68
CA GLY A 231 -34.51 0.84 24.54
C GLY A 231 -34.11 -0.23 23.51
N TYR A 232 -34.89 -1.31 23.39
CA TYR A 232 -34.68 -2.34 22.36
C TYR A 232 -35.08 -1.84 20.97
N LEU A 233 -36.16 -1.05 20.88
CA LEU A 233 -36.52 -0.36 19.63
C LEU A 233 -35.40 0.60 19.18
N GLY A 234 -34.87 1.42 20.10
CA GLY A 234 -33.75 2.31 19.79
C GLY A 234 -32.52 1.54 19.31
N GLN A 235 -32.25 0.39 19.91
CA GLN A 235 -31.16 -0.48 19.46
C GLN A 235 -31.40 -1.10 18.08
N LEU A 236 -32.64 -1.48 17.74
CA LEU A 236 -32.99 -1.94 16.39
C LEU A 236 -32.79 -0.84 15.34
N LEU A 237 -33.19 0.40 15.64
CA LEU A 237 -32.96 1.55 14.76
C LEU A 237 -31.46 1.77 14.48
N ILE A 238 -30.61 1.62 15.49
CA ILE A 238 -29.15 1.72 15.32
C ILE A 238 -28.64 0.64 14.35
N TRP A 239 -29.10 -0.60 14.47
CA TRP A 239 -28.65 -1.69 13.59
C TRP A 239 -29.17 -1.55 12.16
N ILE A 240 -30.41 -1.09 11.98
CA ILE A 240 -30.96 -0.76 10.66
C ILE A 240 -30.16 0.38 10.03
N GLY A 241 -29.90 1.45 10.79
CA GLY A 241 -29.12 2.59 10.31
C GLY A 241 -27.69 2.22 9.94
N PHE A 242 -27.02 1.40 10.77
CA PHE A 242 -25.69 0.86 10.45
C PHE A 242 -25.71 0.04 9.15
N GLY A 243 -26.73 -0.80 8.98
CA GLY A 243 -26.93 -1.58 7.77
C GLY A 243 -27.07 -0.72 6.52
N LEU A 244 -27.93 0.30 6.56
CA LEU A 244 -28.14 1.24 5.46
C LEU A 244 -26.90 2.08 5.15
N SER A 245 -26.17 2.52 6.17
CA SER A 245 -24.93 3.25 5.96
C SER A 245 -23.85 2.36 5.34
N SER A 246 -23.69 1.11 5.78
CA SER A 246 -22.59 0.20 5.40
C SER A 246 -22.44 -0.13 3.90
N GLY A 247 -23.47 0.12 3.08
CA GLY A 247 -23.46 -0.17 1.64
C GLY A 247 -23.49 -1.67 1.27
N ASN A 248 -23.25 -2.57 2.23
CA ASN A 248 -23.36 -4.01 2.05
C ASN A 248 -24.65 -4.55 2.69
N TYR A 249 -25.76 -4.40 1.96
CA TYR A 249 -27.10 -4.72 2.45
C TYR A 249 -27.29 -6.21 2.79
N LEU A 250 -26.54 -7.12 2.17
CA LEU A 250 -26.62 -8.55 2.44
C LEU A 250 -26.06 -8.87 3.84
N VAL A 251 -24.86 -8.38 4.14
CA VAL A 251 -24.27 -8.55 5.48
C VAL A 251 -25.12 -7.87 6.54
N ALA A 252 -25.62 -6.66 6.23
CA ALA A 252 -26.55 -5.94 7.11
C ALA A 252 -27.81 -6.76 7.43
N LEU A 253 -28.41 -7.41 6.43
CA LEU A 253 -29.61 -8.23 6.60
C LEU A 253 -29.36 -9.45 7.50
N ILE A 254 -28.23 -10.15 7.31
CA ILE A 254 -27.86 -11.30 8.16
C ILE A 254 -27.71 -10.87 9.62
N ILE A 255 -27.00 -9.77 9.86
CA ILE A 255 -26.80 -9.20 11.20
C ILE A 255 -28.14 -8.78 11.81
N PHE A 256 -29.00 -8.11 11.03
CA PHE A 256 -30.32 -7.67 11.47
C PHE A 256 -31.19 -8.85 11.92
N ILE A 257 -31.23 -9.94 11.15
CA ILE A 257 -31.99 -11.15 11.48
C ILE A 257 -31.45 -11.80 12.78
N ALA A 258 -30.13 -11.91 12.93
CA ALA A 258 -29.54 -12.48 14.14
C ALA A 258 -29.89 -11.65 15.40
N ILE A 259 -29.87 -10.33 15.26
CA ILE A 259 -30.13 -9.38 16.35
C ILE A 259 -31.60 -9.36 16.75
N ILE A 260 -32.52 -9.32 15.78
CA ILE A 260 -33.95 -9.30 16.09
C ILE A 260 -34.36 -10.59 16.82
N LEU A 261 -33.84 -11.75 16.41
CA LEU A 261 -34.09 -13.02 17.10
C LEU A 261 -33.56 -12.99 18.55
N THR A 262 -32.35 -12.47 18.74
CA THR A 262 -31.74 -12.32 20.08
C THR A 262 -32.57 -11.40 20.97
N TYR A 263 -33.06 -10.28 20.45
CA TYR A 263 -33.89 -9.35 21.22
C TYR A 263 -35.28 -9.91 21.51
N LEU A 264 -35.92 -10.60 20.56
CA LEU A 264 -37.19 -11.27 20.80
C LEU A 264 -37.08 -12.34 21.89
N TYR A 265 -35.95 -13.06 21.96
CA TYR A 265 -35.69 -14.00 23.05
C TYR A 265 -35.47 -13.28 24.39
N ARG A 266 -34.66 -12.22 24.38
CA ARG A 266 -34.32 -11.46 25.58
C ARG A 266 -35.53 -10.74 26.18
N ILE A 267 -36.38 -10.15 25.34
CA ILE A 267 -37.64 -9.53 25.75
C ILE A 267 -38.55 -10.54 26.42
N ARG A 268 -38.74 -11.73 25.85
CA ARG A 268 -39.56 -12.78 26.49
C ARG A 268 -39.05 -13.13 27.89
N LYS A 269 -37.73 -13.25 28.06
CA LYS A 269 -37.14 -13.49 29.38
C LYS A 269 -37.37 -12.32 30.34
N GLU A 270 -37.20 -11.10 29.88
CA GLU A 270 -37.43 -9.89 30.67
C GLU A 270 -38.88 -9.78 31.12
N GLU A 271 -39.85 -10.02 30.24
CA GLU A 271 -41.27 -10.00 30.59
C GLU A 271 -41.66 -11.08 31.60
N VAL A 272 -41.08 -12.28 31.51
CA VAL A 272 -41.31 -13.33 32.52
C VAL A 272 -40.78 -12.89 33.88
N VAL A 273 -39.65 -12.19 33.93
CA VAL A 273 -39.12 -11.63 35.19
C VAL A 273 -40.04 -10.52 35.69
N LEU A 274 -40.47 -9.59 34.83
CA LEU A 274 -41.38 -8.50 35.21
C LEU A 274 -42.73 -9.02 35.71
N LEU A 275 -43.29 -10.05 35.07
CA LEU A 275 -44.51 -10.72 35.53
C LEU A 275 -44.32 -11.39 36.90
N ARG A 276 -43.16 -12.00 37.16
CA ARG A 276 -42.85 -12.62 38.46
C ARG A 276 -42.65 -11.59 39.57
N THR A 277 -42.10 -10.42 39.25
CA THR A 277 -41.82 -9.36 40.22
C THR A 277 -43.06 -8.52 40.54
N PHE A 278 -43.81 -8.10 39.51
CA PHE A 278 -44.90 -7.12 39.65
C PHE A 278 -46.30 -7.71 39.49
N GLY A 279 -46.43 -8.97 39.05
CA GLY A 279 -47.71 -9.67 38.97
C GLY A 279 -48.78 -8.93 38.18
N VAL A 280 -49.85 -8.53 38.88
CA VAL A 280 -51.07 -7.93 38.30
C VAL A 280 -50.81 -6.56 37.70
N ASP A 281 -49.98 -5.72 38.33
CA ASP A 281 -49.70 -4.36 37.88
C ASP A 281 -49.02 -4.36 36.50
N TYR A 282 -48.11 -5.30 36.27
CA TYR A 282 -47.49 -5.48 34.97
C TYR A 282 -48.48 -6.05 33.95
N LEU A 283 -49.39 -6.92 34.37
CA LEU A 283 -50.40 -7.49 33.48
C LEU A 283 -51.34 -6.40 32.94
N GLU A 284 -51.80 -5.48 33.80
CA GLU A 284 -52.63 -4.33 33.40
C GLU A 284 -51.87 -3.32 32.53
N TYR A 285 -50.57 -3.14 32.78
CA TYR A 285 -49.72 -2.34 31.89
C TYR A 285 -49.55 -3.03 30.52
N SER A 286 -49.36 -4.35 30.52
CA SER A 286 -49.07 -5.13 29.32
C SER A 286 -50.25 -5.21 28.33
N THR A 287 -51.50 -5.09 28.81
CA THR A 287 -52.68 -5.08 27.95
C THR A 287 -52.89 -3.74 27.25
N ARG A 288 -52.35 -2.65 27.80
CA ARG A 288 -52.52 -1.29 27.28
C ARG A 288 -51.42 -0.84 26.33
N VAL A 289 -50.24 -1.48 26.36
CA VAL A 289 -49.02 -0.99 25.69
C VAL A 289 -48.40 -2.06 24.78
N SER A 290 -48.03 -1.66 23.55
CA SER A 290 -47.39 -2.53 22.56
C SER A 290 -45.99 -2.97 23.00
N LYS A 291 -45.54 -4.14 22.53
CA LYS A 291 -44.28 -4.76 22.95
C LYS A 291 -43.06 -4.02 22.44
N LEU A 292 -43.06 -3.64 21.16
CA LEU A 292 -41.88 -3.19 20.44
C LEU A 292 -42.19 -2.16 19.33
N ILE A 293 -43.21 -2.42 18.52
CA ILE A 293 -43.64 -1.55 17.42
C ILE A 293 -45.06 -1.09 17.75
N PRO A 294 -45.30 0.24 17.86
CA PRO A 294 -46.63 0.76 18.12
C PRO A 294 -47.65 0.17 17.14
N TYR A 295 -48.75 -0.37 17.65
CA TYR A 295 -49.90 -0.86 16.87
C TYR A 295 -49.70 -2.13 16.02
N ILE A 296 -48.52 -2.76 16.03
CA ILE A 296 -48.23 -3.98 15.25
C ILE A 296 -47.77 -5.13 16.16
N TYR A 297 -46.88 -4.85 17.10
CA TYR A 297 -46.29 -5.86 17.98
C TYR A 297 -45.85 -5.26 19.32
#